data_AF-A0A960QIE8-F1
#
_entry.id   AF-A0A960QIE8-F1
#
_cell.length_a   1.000
_cell.length_b   1.000
_cell.length_c   1.000
_cell.angle_alpha   90.00
_cell.angle_beta   90.00
_cell.angle_gamma   90.00
#
_symmetry.space_group_name_H-M   'P 1'
#
loop_
_entity.id
_entity.type
_entity.pdbx_description
1 polymer ?
#
loop_
_entity_poly.entity_id
_entity_poly.type
_entity_poly.pdbx_seq_one_letter_code
_entity_poly.pdbx_strand_id
1 'polypeptide(L)'
;MEASVENPRSREKKGCRGPVIAVLLGLLILIALSLPFPIGPPRIKIEKVVAKNDALQLKNAVYAYFTEYRKFPPHDSERPKERIFLTDSALMDFLIASDNEWGKTMGSPRRIAFYSGKPARPDGKGGFRNGLTSSPEEGNELWDPWGNYYRVIMDTDGDGKVDAPAWVGASLTIPQTVIVWSPGPDGDDTTAEDNVTSW
;
A
#
# COMPACT_ATOMS: atom_id res chain seq x y z
N MET A 1 -46.77 -22.36 72.59
CA MET A 1 -46.76 -20.89 72.49
C MET A 1 -45.61 -20.53 71.56
N GLU A 2 -45.89 -20.53 70.26
CA GLU A 2 -44.95 -20.05 69.23
C GLU A 2 -45.43 -18.68 68.78
N ALA A 3 -44.53 -17.69 68.82
CA ALA A 3 -44.78 -16.34 68.34
C ALA A 3 -44.04 -16.14 67.02
N SER A 4 -44.79 -15.93 65.94
CA SER A 4 -44.26 -15.56 64.62
C SER A 4 -43.59 -14.20 64.66
N VAL A 5 -42.32 -14.16 64.25
CA VAL A 5 -41.56 -12.93 64.01
C VAL A 5 -41.82 -12.48 62.58
N GLU A 6 -42.60 -11.41 62.41
CA GLU A 6 -42.85 -10.77 61.12
C GLU A 6 -41.96 -9.52 60.98
N ASN A 7 -41.16 -9.47 59.91
CA ASN A 7 -40.19 -8.41 59.63
C ASN A 7 -40.80 -7.37 58.66
N PRO A 8 -40.94 -6.08 59.04
CA PRO A 8 -41.37 -5.05 58.10
C PRO A 8 -40.20 -4.46 57.29
N ARG A 9 -40.31 -4.66 55.96
CA ARG A 9 -39.45 -4.11 54.90
C ARG A 9 -39.21 -2.61 55.02
N SER A 10 -37.96 -2.21 54.82
CA SER A 10 -37.52 -0.81 54.69
C SER A 10 -38.20 -0.10 53.52
N ARG A 11 -38.88 1.03 53.80
CA ARG A 11 -39.32 2.01 52.79
C ARG A 11 -38.13 2.85 52.34
N GLU A 12 -37.64 2.63 51.13
CA GLU A 12 -36.71 3.54 50.46
C GLU A 12 -37.47 4.73 49.84
N LYS A 13 -37.09 5.95 50.21
CA LYS A 13 -37.70 7.20 49.76
C LYS A 13 -37.25 7.52 48.33
N LYS A 14 -38.19 7.61 47.38
CA LYS A 14 -37.90 8.05 46.01
C LYS A 14 -37.57 9.54 45.98
N GLY A 15 -36.27 9.86 45.85
CA GLY A 15 -35.76 11.21 45.65
C GLY A 15 -36.06 11.72 44.24
N CYS A 16 -36.63 12.91 44.15
CA CYS A 16 -36.91 13.70 42.95
C CYS A 16 -35.60 14.00 42.17
N ARG A 17 -35.20 13.13 41.25
CA ARG A 17 -34.04 13.31 40.35
C ARG A 17 -34.38 13.22 38.85
N GLY A 18 -35.64 12.91 38.51
CA GLY A 18 -36.09 12.67 37.13
C GLY A 18 -35.88 13.84 36.15
N PRO A 19 -36.29 15.09 36.47
CA PRO A 19 -36.25 16.16 35.47
C PRO A 19 -34.83 16.68 35.20
N VAL A 20 -33.96 16.68 36.20
CA VAL A 20 -32.58 17.20 36.06
C VAL A 20 -31.74 16.27 35.18
N ILE A 21 -31.90 14.95 35.31
CA ILE A 21 -31.20 13.96 34.49
C ILE A 21 -31.68 14.03 33.03
N ALA A 22 -32.98 14.26 32.79
CA ALA A 22 -33.53 14.39 31.45
C ALA A 22 -32.97 15.62 30.71
N VAL A 23 -32.84 16.76 31.41
CA VAL A 23 -32.27 17.99 30.82
C VAL A 23 -30.78 17.81 30.49
N LEU A 24 -30.01 17.16 31.37
CA LEU A 24 -28.58 16.91 31.13
C LEU A 24 -28.34 15.95 29.95
N LEU A 25 -29.16 14.90 29.82
CA LEU A 25 -29.09 13.98 28.68
C LEU A 25 -29.49 14.66 27.37
N GLY A 26 -30.53 15.51 27.39
CA GLY A 26 -30.93 16.29 26.21
C GLY A 26 -29.83 17.25 25.73
N LEU A 27 -29.15 17.93 26.67
CA LEU A 27 -28.07 18.85 26.34
C LEU A 27 -26.84 18.13 25.74
N LEU A 28 -26.49 16.95 26.27
CA LEU A 28 -25.41 16.11 25.76
C LEU A 28 -25.66 15.63 24.33
N ILE A 29 -26.89 15.27 23.99
CA ILE A 29 -27.26 14.83 22.63
C ILE A 29 -27.18 16.00 21.65
N LEU A 30 -27.61 17.21 22.04
CA LEU A 30 -27.52 18.41 21.20
C LEU A 30 -26.07 18.85 20.93
N ILE A 31 -25.18 18.70 21.92
CA ILE A 31 -23.74 18.97 21.74
C ILE A 31 -23.08 17.88 20.88
N ALA A 32 -23.49 16.61 21.03
CA ALA A 32 -22.96 15.52 20.19
C ALA A 32 -23.38 15.64 18.71
N LEU A 33 -24.56 16.21 18.43
CA LEU A 33 -25.06 16.39 17.06
C LEU A 33 -24.49 17.62 16.34
N SER A 34 -23.86 18.55 17.07
CA SER A 34 -23.26 19.77 16.53
C SER A 34 -21.77 19.64 16.22
N LEU A 35 -21.17 18.46 16.49
CA LEU A 35 -19.81 18.15 16.06
C LEU A 35 -19.79 17.91 14.54
N PRO A 36 -19.09 18.74 13.74
CA PRO A 36 -18.88 18.42 12.35
C PRO A 36 -18.09 17.11 12.28
N PHE A 37 -18.67 16.07 11.67
CA PHE A 37 -17.93 14.86 11.35
C PHE A 37 -16.70 15.27 10.52
N PRO A 38 -15.48 14.90 10.93
CA PRO A 38 -14.31 15.21 10.13
C PRO A 38 -14.45 14.52 8.78
N ILE A 39 -14.74 15.29 7.73
CA ILE A 39 -14.71 14.80 6.36
C ILE A 39 -13.23 14.51 6.08
N GLY A 40 -12.89 13.23 5.98
CA GLY A 40 -11.53 12.79 5.70
C GLY A 40 -11.00 13.39 4.38
N PRO A 41 -9.67 13.32 4.15
CA PRO A 41 -9.09 13.88 2.94
C PRO A 41 -9.71 13.25 1.67
N PRO A 42 -9.81 14.01 0.57
CA PRO A 42 -10.35 13.50 -0.69
C PRO A 42 -9.54 12.27 -1.15
N ARG A 43 -10.24 11.24 -1.66
CA ARG A 43 -9.66 9.92 -2.00
C ARG A 43 -8.40 10.00 -2.87
N ILE A 44 -8.38 10.90 -3.85
CA ILE A 44 -7.24 11.13 -4.76
C ILE A 44 -5.94 11.46 -3.99
N LYS A 45 -6.03 12.24 -2.90
CA LYS A 45 -4.84 12.57 -2.09
C LYS A 45 -4.33 11.36 -1.31
N ILE A 46 -5.24 10.50 -0.85
CA ILE A 46 -4.87 9.26 -0.16
C ILE A 46 -4.19 8.29 -1.12
N GLU A 47 -4.74 8.13 -2.33
CA GLU A 47 -4.20 7.24 -3.36
C GLU A 47 -2.78 7.65 -3.76
N LYS A 48 -2.51 8.93 -4.02
CA LYS A 48 -1.15 9.40 -4.30
C LYS A 48 -0.16 9.11 -3.16
N VAL A 49 -0.59 9.25 -1.90
CA VAL A 49 0.25 8.92 -0.74
C VAL A 49 0.52 7.42 -0.67
N VAL A 50 -0.49 6.58 -0.91
CA VAL A 50 -0.32 5.13 -0.96
C VAL A 50 0.65 4.75 -2.09
N ALA A 51 0.45 5.28 -3.29
CA ALA A 51 1.32 5.02 -4.44
C ALA A 51 2.78 5.42 -4.18
N LYS A 52 3.01 6.60 -3.56
CA LYS A 52 4.35 7.07 -3.20
C LYS A 52 5.01 6.13 -2.19
N ASN A 53 4.26 5.68 -1.18
CA ASN A 53 4.78 4.76 -0.17
C ASN A 53 5.11 3.39 -0.76
N ASP A 54 4.25 2.84 -1.61
CA ASP A 54 4.47 1.56 -2.28
C ASP A 54 5.68 1.64 -3.23
N ALA A 55 5.82 2.73 -4.00
CA ALA A 55 6.97 2.98 -4.87
C ALA A 55 8.30 3.05 -4.08
N LEU A 56 8.30 3.70 -2.91
CA LEU A 56 9.46 3.75 -2.01
C LEU A 56 9.79 2.38 -1.41
N GLN A 57 8.79 1.60 -1.00
CA GLN A 57 8.98 0.25 -0.50
C GLN A 57 9.55 -0.67 -1.58
N LEU A 58 9.02 -0.57 -2.81
CA LEU A 58 9.51 -1.34 -3.95
C LEU A 58 10.96 -1.00 -4.27
N LYS A 59 11.30 0.29 -4.33
CA LYS A 59 12.68 0.76 -4.50
C LYS A 59 13.61 0.14 -3.45
N ASN A 60 13.21 0.16 -2.18
CA ASN A 60 14.00 -0.41 -1.09
C ASN A 60 14.12 -1.94 -1.20
N ALA A 61 13.07 -2.63 -1.64
CA ALA A 61 13.07 -4.07 -1.85
C ALA A 61 14.06 -4.49 -2.96
N VAL A 62 14.03 -3.78 -4.10
CA VAL A 62 14.98 -4.00 -5.20
C VAL A 62 16.41 -3.71 -4.74
N TYR A 63 16.63 -2.64 -3.99
CA TYR A 63 17.95 -2.31 -3.44
C TYR A 63 18.45 -3.36 -2.44
N ALA A 64 17.57 -3.88 -1.58
CA ALA A 64 17.90 -4.95 -0.64
C ALA A 64 18.23 -6.26 -1.38
N TYR A 65 17.49 -6.59 -2.44
CA TYR A 65 17.80 -7.72 -3.31
C TYR A 65 19.19 -7.58 -3.94
N PHE A 66 19.51 -6.40 -4.47
CA PHE A 66 20.84 -6.11 -5.02
C PHE A 66 21.94 -6.19 -3.96
N THR A 67 21.68 -5.73 -2.73
CA THR A 67 22.66 -5.81 -1.64
C THR A 67 22.99 -7.26 -1.27
N GLU A 68 21.97 -8.12 -1.25
CA GLU A 68 22.12 -9.55 -0.93
C GLU A 68 22.81 -10.33 -2.04
N TYR A 69 22.41 -10.11 -3.30
CA TYR A 69 22.83 -10.96 -4.42
C TYR A 69 23.83 -10.30 -5.38
N ARG A 70 24.14 -9.01 -5.17
CA ARG A 70 25.00 -8.19 -6.03
C ARG A 70 24.54 -8.17 -7.50
N LYS A 71 23.24 -8.35 -7.73
CA LYS A 71 22.59 -8.40 -9.04
C LYS A 71 21.15 -7.88 -8.93
N PHE A 72 20.69 -7.16 -9.94
CA PHE A 72 19.30 -6.71 -10.03
C PHE A 72 18.37 -7.82 -10.54
N PRO A 73 17.12 -7.88 -10.04
CA PRO A 73 16.07 -8.74 -10.59
C PRO A 73 15.33 -8.04 -11.76
N PRO A 74 14.77 -8.78 -12.73
CA PRO A 74 15.02 -10.19 -13.02
C PRO A 74 16.44 -10.41 -13.58
N HIS A 75 16.97 -11.64 -13.44
CA HIS A 75 18.26 -12.01 -14.01
C HIS A 75 18.15 -12.31 -15.51
N ASP A 76 17.98 -11.29 -16.34
CA ASP A 76 18.14 -11.44 -17.78
C ASP A 76 19.63 -11.37 -18.16
N SER A 77 20.03 -12.18 -19.15
CA SER A 77 21.34 -12.12 -19.79
C SER A 77 21.53 -10.84 -20.60
N GLU A 78 20.45 -10.28 -21.12
CA GLU A 78 20.44 -9.01 -21.83
C GLU A 78 20.03 -7.90 -20.85
N ARG A 79 21.00 -7.13 -20.36
CA ARG A 79 20.80 -6.00 -19.46
C ARG A 79 21.01 -4.67 -20.19
N PRO A 80 20.17 -4.32 -21.19
CA PRO A 80 20.27 -2.99 -21.75
C PRO A 80 20.03 -1.98 -20.63
N LYS A 81 20.88 -0.95 -20.58
CA LYS A 81 20.60 0.26 -19.80
C LYS A 81 19.21 0.76 -20.23
N GLU A 82 18.49 1.42 -19.34
CA GLU A 82 17.18 2.06 -19.64
C GLU A 82 15.98 1.10 -19.77
N ARG A 83 16.16 -0.22 -19.57
CA ARG A 83 15.00 -1.12 -19.58
C ARG A 83 14.03 -0.77 -18.44
N ILE A 84 12.79 -0.48 -18.82
CA ILE A 84 11.68 -0.31 -17.89
C ILE A 84 11.12 -1.69 -17.57
N PHE A 85 11.12 -2.05 -16.29
CA PHE A 85 10.47 -3.24 -15.78
C PHE A 85 9.12 -2.88 -15.20
N LEU A 86 8.12 -3.72 -15.45
CA LEU A 86 6.81 -3.61 -14.82
C LEU A 86 6.80 -4.42 -13.53
N THR A 87 5.87 -4.10 -12.64
CA THR A 87 5.60 -4.87 -11.41
C THR A 87 4.67 -6.05 -11.65
N ASP A 88 4.90 -6.73 -12.76
CA ASP A 88 4.28 -8.01 -13.10
C ASP A 88 5.01 -9.18 -12.39
N SER A 89 4.60 -10.40 -12.71
CA SER A 89 5.21 -11.62 -12.18
C SER A 89 6.70 -11.75 -12.49
N ALA A 90 7.18 -11.21 -13.61
CA ALA A 90 8.59 -11.30 -13.98
C ALA A 90 9.50 -10.56 -13.00
N LEU A 91 9.05 -9.44 -12.41
CA LEU A 91 9.81 -8.72 -11.38
C LEU A 91 9.42 -9.17 -9.97
N MET A 92 8.12 -9.23 -9.68
CA MET A 92 7.62 -9.38 -8.31
C MET A 92 7.86 -10.78 -7.73
N ASP A 93 7.94 -11.83 -8.56
CA ASP A 93 8.27 -13.18 -8.09
C ASP A 93 9.67 -13.27 -7.46
N PHE A 94 10.62 -12.44 -7.93
CA PHE A 94 11.95 -12.34 -7.33
C PHE A 94 11.92 -11.65 -5.96
N LEU A 95 11.02 -10.69 -5.78
CA LEU A 95 10.97 -9.85 -4.59
C LEU A 95 10.14 -10.46 -3.46
N ILE A 96 9.19 -11.35 -3.75
CA ILE A 96 8.30 -11.94 -2.72
C ILE A 96 8.73 -13.37 -2.34
N ALA A 97 9.79 -13.90 -2.97
CA ALA A 97 10.24 -15.28 -2.80
C ALA A 97 9.11 -16.29 -3.08
N SER A 98 8.51 -16.15 -4.26
CA SER A 98 7.38 -16.97 -4.71
C SER A 98 7.68 -18.48 -4.62
N ASP A 99 6.66 -19.27 -4.30
CA ASP A 99 6.70 -20.73 -4.31
C ASP A 99 6.35 -21.35 -5.67
N ASN A 100 6.12 -20.54 -6.70
CA ASN A 100 5.94 -21.03 -8.06
C ASN A 100 7.25 -21.59 -8.65
N GLU A 101 7.15 -22.36 -9.73
CA GLU A 101 8.33 -22.99 -10.37
C GLU A 101 9.42 -21.97 -10.73
N TRP A 102 9.03 -20.73 -11.05
CA TRP A 102 9.95 -19.61 -11.32
C TRP A 102 10.68 -19.15 -10.06
N GLY A 103 9.97 -18.97 -8.95
CA GLY A 103 10.55 -18.63 -7.65
C GLY A 103 11.47 -19.73 -7.10
N LYS A 104 11.21 -21.00 -7.43
CA LYS A 104 12.06 -22.15 -7.09
C LYS A 104 13.36 -22.24 -7.90
N THR A 105 13.34 -21.84 -9.17
CA THR A 105 14.48 -22.04 -10.09
C THR A 105 15.30 -20.77 -10.33
N MET A 106 14.65 -19.60 -10.34
CA MET A 106 15.27 -18.30 -10.62
C MET A 106 15.03 -17.25 -9.53
N GLY A 107 14.10 -17.48 -8.59
CA GLY A 107 13.84 -16.57 -7.47
C GLY A 107 15.02 -16.41 -6.50
N SER A 108 14.85 -15.58 -5.47
CA SER A 108 15.77 -15.39 -4.34
C SER A 108 16.31 -16.74 -3.84
N PRO A 109 17.60 -17.11 -4.07
CA PRO A 109 18.12 -18.44 -3.69
C PRO A 109 17.98 -18.77 -2.20
N ARG A 110 17.92 -17.73 -1.35
CA ARG A 110 17.70 -17.84 0.10
C ARG A 110 16.23 -17.73 0.51
N ARG A 111 15.31 -17.62 -0.45
CA ARG A 111 13.85 -17.47 -0.26
C ARG A 111 13.49 -16.32 0.69
N ILE A 112 14.28 -15.26 0.63
CA ILE A 112 14.03 -14.02 1.40
C ILE A 112 13.02 -13.20 0.61
N ALA A 113 11.89 -12.88 1.24
CA ALA A 113 10.95 -11.89 0.75
C ALA A 113 11.51 -10.49 1.05
N PHE A 114 11.83 -9.73 0.00
CA PHE A 114 12.29 -8.35 0.08
C PHE A 114 11.14 -7.35 0.02
N TYR A 115 10.01 -7.74 -0.57
CA TYR A 115 8.79 -6.94 -0.64
C TYR A 115 7.64 -7.64 0.09
N SER A 116 6.83 -6.85 0.79
CA SER A 116 5.59 -7.27 1.42
C SER A 116 4.55 -6.17 1.24
N GLY A 117 3.40 -6.53 0.68
CA GLY A 117 2.30 -5.61 0.46
C GLY A 117 0.99 -6.16 1.02
N LYS A 118 0.00 -5.28 1.19
CA LYS A 118 -1.38 -5.68 1.45
C LYS A 118 -1.95 -6.39 0.20
N PRO A 119 -2.94 -7.30 0.34
CA PRO A 119 -3.58 -7.92 -0.81
C PRO A 119 -4.28 -6.88 -1.68
N ALA A 120 -4.17 -7.07 -3.00
CA ALA A 120 -4.85 -6.25 -3.99
C ALA A 120 -6.37 -6.40 -3.89
N ARG A 121 -7.09 -5.40 -4.38
CA ARG A 121 -8.55 -5.38 -4.42
C ARG A 121 -9.03 -5.46 -5.87
N PRO A 122 -10.14 -6.15 -6.15
CA PRO A 122 -10.76 -6.08 -7.46
C PRO A 122 -11.08 -4.62 -7.84
N ASP A 123 -10.83 -4.27 -9.10
CA ASP A 123 -11.10 -2.93 -9.64
C ASP A 123 -12.56 -2.74 -10.07
N GLY A 124 -13.32 -3.84 -10.17
CA GLY A 124 -14.71 -3.88 -10.63
C GLY A 124 -14.88 -4.03 -12.15
N LYS A 125 -13.79 -4.05 -12.92
CA LYS A 125 -13.74 -4.25 -14.39
C LYS A 125 -13.06 -5.56 -14.80
N GLY A 126 -12.69 -6.39 -13.82
CA GLY A 126 -12.01 -7.68 -14.05
C GLY A 126 -10.50 -7.64 -13.81
N GLY A 127 -9.96 -6.52 -13.34
CA GLY A 127 -8.57 -6.36 -12.92
C GLY A 127 -8.43 -6.17 -11.40
N PHE A 128 -7.22 -5.80 -10.99
CA PHE A 128 -6.87 -5.55 -9.60
C PHE A 128 -6.29 -4.14 -9.42
N ARG A 129 -6.31 -3.67 -8.18
CA ARG A 129 -5.73 -2.40 -7.78
C ARG A 129 -5.30 -2.40 -6.33
N ASN A 130 -4.41 -1.49 -6.00
CA ASN A 130 -4.08 -1.08 -4.64
C ASN A 130 -3.56 -2.24 -3.78
N GLY A 131 -2.54 -2.93 -4.25
CA GLY A 131 -1.87 -3.99 -3.49
C GLY A 131 -1.33 -5.12 -4.35
N LEU A 132 -1.01 -6.21 -3.68
CA LEU A 132 -0.35 -7.38 -4.24
C LEU A 132 -1.35 -8.47 -4.61
N THR A 133 -1.29 -8.97 -5.85
CA THR A 133 -1.89 -10.24 -6.25
C THR A 133 -0.88 -11.36 -6.05
N SER A 134 -1.35 -12.52 -5.62
CA SER A 134 -0.54 -13.73 -5.51
C SER A 134 -1.35 -14.90 -6.06
N SER A 135 -0.93 -15.43 -7.20
CA SER A 135 -1.55 -16.58 -7.86
C SER A 135 -0.48 -17.66 -8.09
N PRO A 136 -0.76 -18.94 -7.77
CA PRO A 136 0.16 -20.03 -8.09
C PRO A 136 0.44 -20.18 -9.60
N GLU A 137 -0.52 -19.79 -10.45
CA GLU A 137 -0.45 -19.94 -11.90
C GLU A 137 0.04 -18.66 -12.60
N GLU A 138 -0.42 -17.49 -12.14
CA GLU A 138 -0.16 -16.20 -12.80
C GLU A 138 1.05 -15.46 -12.18
N GLY A 139 1.53 -15.91 -11.01
CA GLY A 139 2.61 -15.30 -10.25
C GLY A 139 2.15 -14.18 -9.32
N ASN A 140 3.08 -13.33 -8.89
CA ASN A 140 2.80 -12.20 -8.02
C ASN A 140 2.83 -10.89 -8.80
N GLU A 141 1.95 -9.95 -8.52
CA GLU A 141 1.97 -8.66 -9.21
C GLU A 141 1.59 -7.54 -8.25
N LEU A 142 2.19 -6.37 -8.39
CA LEU A 142 1.90 -5.21 -7.55
C LEU A 142 1.14 -4.15 -8.35
N TRP A 143 -0.06 -3.87 -7.91
CA TRP A 143 -0.97 -2.92 -8.54
C TRP A 143 -1.03 -1.61 -7.75
N ASP A 144 -0.89 -0.50 -8.45
CA ASP A 144 -1.07 0.83 -7.91
C ASP A 144 -2.55 1.10 -7.55
N PRO A 145 -2.88 2.20 -6.85
CA PRO A 145 -4.24 2.50 -6.44
C PRO A 145 -5.28 2.61 -7.56
N TRP A 146 -4.83 2.86 -8.79
CA TRP A 146 -5.65 3.09 -9.97
C TRP A 146 -5.75 1.86 -10.88
N GLY A 147 -4.98 0.81 -10.58
CA GLY A 147 -5.01 -0.46 -11.31
C GLY A 147 -3.96 -0.56 -12.40
N ASN A 148 -2.86 0.18 -12.27
CA ASN A 148 -1.71 0.06 -13.17
C ASN A 148 -0.52 -0.58 -12.44
N TYR A 149 0.41 -1.15 -13.21
CA TYR A 149 1.71 -1.54 -12.67
C TYR A 149 2.60 -0.32 -12.44
N TYR A 150 3.39 -0.38 -11.38
CA TYR A 150 4.57 0.49 -11.25
C TYR A 150 5.63 0.12 -12.29
N ARG A 151 6.38 1.14 -12.71
CA ARG A 151 7.53 1.05 -13.58
C ARG A 151 8.80 1.17 -12.75
N VAL A 152 9.82 0.39 -13.09
CA VAL A 152 11.09 0.33 -12.37
C VAL A 152 12.23 0.42 -13.37
N ILE A 153 13.17 1.34 -13.12
CA ILE A 153 14.46 1.38 -13.81
C ILE A 153 15.56 1.16 -12.78
N MET A 154 16.57 0.36 -13.16
CA MET A 154 17.70 -0.02 -12.33
C MET A 154 19.01 0.32 -13.03
N ASP A 155 19.99 0.72 -12.25
CA ASP A 155 21.38 0.98 -12.67
C ASP A 155 22.09 -0.36 -12.91
N THR A 156 21.95 -0.89 -14.13
CA THR A 156 22.50 -2.20 -14.50
C THR A 156 23.98 -2.16 -14.87
N ASP A 157 24.56 -0.98 -15.15
CA ASP A 157 25.97 -0.80 -15.50
C ASP A 157 26.84 -0.34 -14.31
N GLY A 158 26.23 0.05 -13.20
CA GLY A 158 26.89 0.35 -11.93
C GLY A 158 27.53 1.74 -11.87
N ASP A 159 27.04 2.69 -12.68
CA ASP A 159 27.56 4.06 -12.71
C ASP A 159 26.95 4.97 -11.62
N GLY A 160 26.04 4.44 -10.80
CA GLY A 160 25.39 5.12 -9.68
C GLY A 160 24.22 6.01 -10.09
N LYS A 161 23.78 5.96 -11.35
CA LYS A 161 22.69 6.77 -11.88
C LYS A 161 21.81 5.95 -12.83
N VAL A 162 20.62 6.46 -13.07
CA VAL A 162 19.67 5.90 -14.05
C VAL A 162 19.21 6.99 -14.99
N ASP A 163 18.93 6.63 -16.23
CA ASP A 163 18.36 7.57 -17.18
C ASP A 163 16.92 7.92 -16.75
N ALA A 164 16.61 9.20 -16.82
CA ALA A 164 15.30 9.69 -16.46
C ALA A 164 14.28 9.26 -17.54
N PRO A 165 13.05 8.93 -17.15
CA PRO A 165 11.96 8.73 -18.10
C PRO A 165 11.82 9.93 -19.04
N ALA A 166 11.42 9.68 -20.30
CA ALA A 166 11.39 10.70 -21.35
C ALA A 166 10.60 11.96 -20.97
N TRP A 167 9.52 11.81 -20.19
CA TRP A 167 8.67 12.90 -19.69
C TRP A 167 9.32 13.80 -18.64
N VAL A 168 10.37 13.31 -17.96
CA VAL A 168 11.20 14.14 -17.06
C VAL A 168 12.16 15.00 -17.88
N GLY A 169 12.69 14.42 -18.96
CA GLY A 169 13.61 15.08 -19.88
C GLY A 169 14.54 14.06 -20.53
N ALA A 170 14.47 13.96 -21.87
CA ALA A 170 15.35 13.09 -22.63
C ALA A 170 16.83 13.40 -22.35
N SER A 171 17.63 12.37 -22.04
CA SER A 171 19.06 12.46 -21.66
C SER A 171 19.36 13.04 -20.27
N LEU A 172 18.35 13.32 -19.44
CA LEU A 172 18.60 13.60 -18.02
C LEU A 172 18.95 12.30 -17.31
N THR A 173 19.89 12.37 -16.36
CA THR A 173 20.18 11.25 -15.45
C THR A 173 19.81 11.61 -14.03
N ILE A 174 19.30 10.63 -13.30
CA ILE A 174 18.92 10.75 -11.89
C ILE A 174 19.99 10.01 -11.08
N PRO A 175 20.65 10.65 -10.09
CA PRO A 175 21.70 10.03 -9.27
C PRO A 175 21.08 9.08 -8.23
N GLN A 176 20.49 8.00 -8.72
CA GLN A 176 19.84 6.94 -7.97
C GLN A 176 20.13 5.62 -8.66
N THR A 177 20.34 4.57 -7.87
CA THR A 177 20.54 3.21 -8.41
C THR A 177 19.23 2.56 -8.86
N VAL A 178 18.11 2.95 -8.25
CA VAL A 178 16.78 2.43 -8.57
C VAL A 178 15.78 3.57 -8.49
N ILE A 179 14.96 3.70 -9.52
CA ILE A 179 13.79 4.59 -9.54
C ILE A 179 12.54 3.79 -9.82
N VAL A 180 11.45 4.22 -9.20
CA VAL A 180 10.13 3.61 -9.33
C VAL A 180 9.10 4.70 -9.52
N TRP A 181 8.13 4.50 -10.41
CA TRP A 181 6.97 5.40 -10.49
C TRP A 181 5.69 4.65 -10.84
N SER A 182 4.55 5.23 -10.46
CA SER A 182 3.23 4.83 -10.94
C SER A 182 2.75 5.85 -11.98
N PRO A 183 2.04 5.41 -13.05
CA PRO A 183 1.41 6.28 -14.04
C PRO A 183 0.49 7.32 -13.41
N GLY A 184 -0.12 7.00 -12.26
CA GLY A 184 -1.20 7.80 -11.74
C GLY A 184 -2.57 7.37 -12.28
N PRO A 185 -3.61 8.17 -11.95
CA PRO A 185 -4.99 7.94 -12.36
C PRO A 185 -5.25 7.78 -13.86
N ASP A 186 -4.51 8.47 -14.72
CA ASP A 186 -4.75 8.44 -16.17
C ASP A 186 -4.13 7.22 -16.88
N GLY A 187 -3.16 6.55 -16.24
CA GLY A 187 -2.46 5.39 -16.79
C GLY A 187 -1.30 5.76 -17.73
N ASP A 188 -1.05 7.04 -17.98
CA ASP A 188 -0.10 7.54 -18.98
C ASP A 188 1.27 7.84 -18.33
N ASP A 189 2.30 7.03 -18.61
CA ASP A 189 3.67 7.39 -18.23
C ASP A 189 4.34 8.38 -19.17
N THR A 190 3.71 8.82 -20.25
CA THR A 190 4.37 9.72 -21.20
C THR A 190 4.27 11.20 -20.80
N THR A 191 3.43 11.52 -19.81
CA THR A 191 3.24 12.88 -19.29
C THR A 191 3.50 12.97 -17.79
N ALA A 192 3.86 14.15 -17.28
CA ALA A 192 4.26 14.31 -15.88
C ALA A 192 3.09 14.63 -14.92
N GLU A 193 1.87 14.78 -15.42
CA GLU A 193 0.81 15.52 -14.71
C GLU A 193 0.40 14.88 -13.37
N ASP A 194 0.27 13.55 -13.34
CA ASP A 194 -0.21 12.83 -12.15
C ASP A 194 0.68 11.65 -11.71
N ASN A 195 1.71 11.34 -12.51
CA ASN A 195 2.79 10.41 -12.22
C ASN A 195 3.33 10.54 -10.78
N VAL A 196 3.44 9.42 -10.07
CA VAL A 196 3.95 9.38 -8.69
C VAL A 196 5.32 8.72 -8.66
N THR A 197 6.36 9.52 -8.47
CA THR A 197 7.78 9.10 -8.50
C THR A 197 8.27 8.60 -7.14
N SER A 198 9.38 7.86 -7.07
CA SER A 198 10.09 7.53 -5.81
C SER A 198 11.26 8.46 -5.50
N TRP A 199 11.60 9.37 -6.40
CA TRP A 199 12.64 10.40 -6.26
C TRP A 199 12.02 11.80 -6.12
#